data_AF-M3XQG1-F1
#
_entry.id   AF-M3XQG1-F1
#
_cell.length_a   1.000
_cell.length_b   1.000
_cell.length_c   1.000
_cell.angle_alpha   90.00
_cell.angle_beta   90.00
_cell.angle_gamma   90.00
#
_symmetry.space_group_name_H-M   'P 1'
#
loop_
_entity.id
_entity.type
_entity.pdbx_description
1 polymer ?
#
loop_
_entity_poly.entity_id
_entity_poly.type
_entity_poly.pdbx_seq_one_letter_code
_entity_poly.pdbx_strand_id
1 'polypeptide(L)'
;AWNTWTRHFIEFYTGSYYFHVTLYKGFKGKKDRWCSRCTICVKTHESSHREIQMFDSAILLIQNPYRSLVAKFNSKCAGHLGYAAKRNWKSKAEWLDFVRSYVAWWSSNVLDWLRFSKGLLVVRLLPMLWEIVAFLNVSVSKEWLLCMEKSKEGSFRRRGQHRHNPESFTPKMKALIHGYIWTVDKALRAHGRARLPSEYVPR
;
A
#
# COMPACT_ATOMS: atom_id res chain seq x y z
N ALA A 1 3.52 -2.46 -6.29
CA ALA A 1 4.13 -3.73 -5.82
C ALA A 1 3.29 -4.35 -4.70
N TRP A 2 3.24 -3.80 -3.49
CA TRP A 2 2.47 -4.42 -2.40
C TRP A 2 0.97 -4.49 -2.62
N ASN A 3 0.35 -3.41 -3.09
CA ASN A 3 -1.10 -3.43 -3.38
C ASN A 3 -1.50 -4.45 -4.44
N THR A 4 -0.55 -4.94 -5.25
CA THR A 4 -0.79 -6.00 -6.23
C THR A 4 -0.53 -7.37 -5.62
N TRP A 5 0.51 -7.49 -4.80
CA TRP A 5 0.87 -8.75 -4.15
C TRP A 5 -0.08 -9.11 -3.01
N THR A 6 -0.44 -8.17 -2.14
CA THR A 6 -1.49 -8.38 -1.13
C THR A 6 -2.83 -8.65 -1.82
N ARG A 7 -3.07 -8.05 -2.99
CA ARG A 7 -4.24 -8.38 -3.79
C ARG A 7 -4.16 -9.79 -4.36
N HIS A 8 -3.03 -10.25 -4.88
CA HIS A 8 -2.86 -11.67 -5.27
C HIS A 8 -3.02 -12.64 -4.09
N PHE A 9 -2.51 -12.26 -2.91
CA PHE A 9 -2.62 -13.05 -1.69
C PHE A 9 -4.07 -13.18 -1.24
N ILE A 10 -4.83 -12.08 -1.28
CA ILE A 10 -6.23 -12.02 -0.82
C ILE A 10 -7.21 -12.45 -1.93
N GLU A 11 -6.90 -12.27 -3.22
CA GLU A 11 -7.75 -12.62 -4.38
C GLU A 11 -7.94 -14.12 -4.56
N PHE A 12 -7.08 -14.96 -3.96
CA PHE A 12 -7.37 -16.39 -3.86
C PHE A 12 -8.64 -16.67 -3.02
N TYR A 13 -9.06 -15.69 -2.22
CA TYR A 13 -10.20 -15.77 -1.32
C TYR A 13 -11.32 -14.73 -1.62
N THR A 14 -11.14 -13.72 -2.50
CA THR A 14 -12.10 -12.58 -2.60
C THR A 14 -12.18 -11.83 -3.95
N GLY A 15 -13.38 -11.38 -4.33
CA GLY A 15 -13.69 -10.46 -5.45
C GLY A 15 -13.19 -9.01 -5.30
N SER A 16 -13.34 -8.18 -6.34
CA SER A 16 -12.73 -6.82 -6.42
C SER A 16 -13.74 -5.67 -6.44
N TYR A 17 -13.47 -4.57 -5.74
CA TYR A 17 -14.26 -3.33 -5.73
C TYR A 17 -14.33 -2.59 -7.08
N TYR A 18 -13.35 -2.76 -7.97
CA TYR A 18 -13.29 -2.08 -9.27
C TYR A 18 -13.26 -3.05 -10.45
N PHE A 19 -14.17 -2.85 -11.40
CA PHE A 19 -14.29 -3.62 -12.63
C PHE A 19 -13.18 -3.22 -13.62
N HIS A 20 -12.10 -4.02 -13.72
CA HIS A 20 -11.02 -3.78 -14.70
C HIS A 20 -10.93 -4.95 -15.70
N VAL A 21 -11.34 -4.72 -16.95
CA VAL A 21 -11.59 -5.76 -17.97
C VAL A 21 -10.32 -6.52 -18.40
N THR A 22 -9.13 -5.96 -18.24
CA THR A 22 -7.86 -6.54 -18.73
C THR A 22 -7.27 -7.68 -17.88
N LEU A 23 -7.89 -8.07 -16.77
CA LEU A 23 -7.48 -9.17 -15.89
C LEU A 23 -8.45 -10.36 -15.99
N TYR A 24 -8.77 -10.79 -17.21
CA TYR A 24 -9.93 -11.67 -17.47
C TYR A 24 -9.63 -13.18 -17.41
N LYS A 25 -8.38 -13.62 -17.48
CA LYS A 25 -8.08 -15.04 -17.77
C LYS A 25 -7.85 -15.95 -16.55
N GLY A 26 -8.54 -15.75 -15.42
CA GLY A 26 -8.43 -16.70 -14.29
C GLY A 26 -9.20 -16.42 -12.99
N PHE A 27 -10.06 -15.40 -12.93
CA PHE A 27 -10.49 -14.81 -11.66
C PHE A 27 -12.01 -14.90 -11.44
N LYS A 28 -12.47 -15.86 -10.61
CA LYS A 28 -13.90 -16.21 -10.43
C LYS A 28 -14.71 -15.29 -9.50
N GLY A 29 -14.08 -14.54 -8.59
CA GLY A 29 -14.79 -13.70 -7.59
C GLY A 29 -15.39 -12.38 -8.11
N LYS A 30 -15.34 -12.14 -9.42
CA LYS A 30 -15.60 -10.81 -10.01
C LYS A 30 -17.07 -10.53 -10.37
N LYS A 31 -17.98 -11.45 -10.02
CA LYS A 31 -19.40 -11.36 -10.38
C LYS A 31 -20.26 -10.65 -9.32
N ASP A 32 -19.76 -10.47 -8.10
CA ASP A 32 -20.57 -10.06 -6.97
C ASP A 32 -20.31 -8.61 -6.51
N ARG A 33 -21.39 -7.89 -6.16
CA ARG A 33 -21.31 -6.56 -5.51
C ARG A 33 -20.46 -6.68 -4.23
N TRP A 34 -19.61 -5.71 -3.92
CA TRP A 34 -18.79 -5.71 -2.69
C TRP A 34 -19.63 -5.79 -1.39
N CYS A 35 -20.91 -5.39 -1.42
CA CYS A 35 -21.87 -5.54 -0.33
C CYS A 35 -22.54 -6.93 -0.26
N SER A 36 -22.30 -7.83 -1.21
CA SER A 36 -22.96 -9.15 -1.24
C SER A 36 -22.46 -10.10 -0.17
N ARG A 37 -21.41 -9.72 0.59
CA ARG A 37 -20.71 -10.56 1.58
C ARG A 37 -20.10 -11.84 1.00
N CYS A 38 -19.99 -11.96 -0.33
CA CYS A 38 -19.31 -13.08 -0.98
C CYS A 38 -17.77 -12.91 -1.05
N THR A 39 -17.23 -11.85 -0.44
CA THR A 39 -15.80 -11.51 -0.50
C THR A 39 -15.26 -11.29 0.91
N ILE A 40 -14.21 -12.02 1.29
CA ILE A 40 -13.53 -11.95 2.61
C ILE A 40 -12.80 -10.60 2.83
N CYS A 41 -12.54 -9.81 1.79
CA CYS A 41 -11.77 -8.56 1.84
C CYS A 41 -12.08 -7.66 0.64
N VAL A 42 -11.96 -6.35 0.85
CA VAL A 42 -12.13 -5.32 -0.17
C VAL A 42 -10.91 -4.39 -0.11
N LYS A 43 -10.28 -4.13 -1.25
CA LYS A 43 -9.17 -3.17 -1.33
C LYS A 43 -9.72 -1.76 -1.60
N THR A 44 -9.42 -0.82 -0.72
CA THR A 44 -9.73 0.61 -0.89
C THR A 44 -8.50 1.49 -0.71
N HIS A 45 -8.56 2.71 -1.25
CA HIS A 45 -7.63 3.81 -0.98
C HIS A 45 -8.29 4.95 -0.22
N GLU A 46 -9.60 4.84 0.02
CA GLU A 46 -10.38 5.86 0.69
C GLU A 46 -10.28 5.71 2.21
N SER A 47 -10.34 6.84 2.90
CA SER A 47 -10.13 6.95 4.35
C SER A 47 -11.16 7.81 5.05
N SER A 48 -12.28 8.10 4.38
CA SER A 48 -13.34 8.86 5.02
C SER A 48 -13.92 8.08 6.19
N HIS A 49 -14.27 8.78 7.26
CA HIS A 49 -14.85 8.15 8.45
C HIS A 49 -16.07 7.27 8.09
N ARG A 50 -16.93 7.73 7.18
CA ARG A 50 -18.11 6.98 6.72
C ARG A 50 -17.72 5.66 6.05
N GLU A 51 -16.73 5.67 5.17
CA GLU A 51 -16.29 4.44 4.48
C GLU A 51 -15.59 3.48 5.43
N ILE A 52 -14.75 3.98 6.34
CA ILE A 52 -14.04 3.14 7.31
C ILE A 52 -15.05 2.38 8.19
N GLN A 53 -16.11 3.04 8.64
CA GLN A 53 -17.12 2.43 9.51
C GLN A 53 -17.99 1.36 8.83
N MET A 54 -17.98 1.29 7.50
CA MET A 54 -18.67 0.23 6.75
C MET A 54 -18.00 -1.14 6.94
N PHE A 55 -16.74 -1.18 7.39
CA PHE A 55 -16.00 -2.42 7.57
C PHE A 55 -15.92 -2.80 9.05
N ASP A 56 -16.05 -4.10 9.33
CA ASP A 56 -15.90 -4.63 10.70
C ASP A 56 -14.44 -4.74 11.10
N SER A 57 -13.55 -4.94 10.13
CA SER A 57 -12.11 -4.99 10.34
C SER A 57 -11.34 -4.56 9.09
N ALA A 58 -10.07 -4.20 9.26
CA ALA A 58 -9.20 -3.75 8.20
C ALA A 58 -7.76 -4.24 8.37
N ILE A 59 -7.09 -4.49 7.24
CA ILE A 59 -5.65 -4.72 7.16
C ILE A 59 -5.02 -3.48 6.54
N LEU A 60 -4.30 -2.70 7.34
CA LEU A 60 -3.65 -1.47 6.91
C LEU A 60 -2.21 -1.74 6.50
N LEU A 61 -1.92 -1.62 5.21
CA LEU A 61 -0.57 -1.75 4.65
C LEU A 61 0.17 -0.41 4.70
N ILE A 62 1.23 -0.32 5.51
CA ILE A 62 2.05 0.90 5.61
C ILE A 62 3.41 0.66 4.95
N GLN A 63 3.60 1.23 3.76
CA GLN A 63 4.88 1.21 3.05
C GLN A 63 5.78 2.41 3.39
N ASN A 64 7.08 2.26 3.11
CA ASN A 64 8.06 3.34 3.16
C ASN A 64 7.63 4.49 2.21
N PRO A 65 7.37 5.70 2.73
CA PRO A 65 6.84 6.80 1.92
C PRO A 65 7.81 7.24 0.82
N TYR A 66 9.13 7.14 0.99
CA TYR A 66 10.09 7.44 -0.08
C TYR A 66 9.90 6.52 -1.28
N ARG A 67 9.78 5.21 -1.02
CA ARG A 67 9.56 4.21 -2.08
C ARG A 67 8.20 4.39 -2.73
N SER A 68 7.16 4.66 -1.94
CA SER A 68 5.80 4.87 -2.44
C SER A 68 5.68 6.15 -3.28
N LEU A 69 6.30 7.26 -2.85
CA LEU A 69 6.36 8.52 -3.59
C LEU A 69 6.97 8.34 -4.98
N VAL A 70 8.16 7.74 -5.05
CA VAL A 70 8.83 7.47 -6.33
C VAL A 70 8.01 6.53 -7.19
N ALA A 71 7.44 5.47 -6.61
CA ALA A 71 6.64 4.51 -7.36
C ALA A 71 5.37 5.15 -7.95
N LYS A 72 4.67 5.98 -7.16
CA LYS A 72 3.44 6.66 -7.55
C LYS A 72 3.71 7.76 -8.56
N PHE A 73 4.78 8.54 -8.40
CA PHE A 73 5.17 9.57 -9.37
C PHE A 73 5.53 8.98 -10.73
N ASN A 74 6.32 7.91 -10.75
CA ASN A 74 6.56 7.14 -11.97
C ASN A 74 5.24 6.67 -12.61
N SER A 75 4.28 6.22 -11.79
CA SER A 75 2.97 5.77 -12.28
C SER A 75 2.12 6.90 -12.84
N LYS A 76 2.20 8.10 -12.24
CA LYS A 76 1.51 9.32 -12.69
C LYS A 76 2.05 9.75 -14.05
N CYS A 77 3.38 9.75 -14.21
CA CYS A 77 4.02 10.30 -15.41
C CYS A 77 4.13 9.34 -16.60
N ALA A 78 4.19 8.04 -16.36
CA ALA A 78 4.51 7.05 -17.39
C ALA A 78 3.61 5.79 -17.33
N GLY A 79 2.51 5.84 -16.58
CA GLY A 79 1.61 4.72 -16.39
C GLY A 79 2.18 3.63 -15.46
N HIS A 80 1.38 2.58 -15.24
CA HIS A 80 1.66 1.59 -14.19
C HIS A 80 3.02 0.89 -14.29
N LEU A 81 3.51 0.66 -15.52
CA LEU A 81 4.78 -0.04 -15.77
C LEU A 81 5.93 0.88 -16.20
N GLY A 82 5.66 2.15 -16.49
CA GLY A 82 6.66 3.08 -17.01
C GLY A 82 7.44 3.82 -15.92
N TYR A 83 8.57 4.40 -16.33
CA TYR A 83 9.38 5.31 -15.51
C TYR A 83 9.19 6.75 -15.97
N ALA A 84 9.10 7.69 -15.03
CA ALA A 84 9.02 9.10 -15.34
C ALA A 84 10.30 9.56 -16.06
N ALA A 85 10.14 10.27 -17.18
CA ALA A 85 11.25 10.82 -17.94
C ALA A 85 12.06 11.84 -17.11
N LYS A 86 13.35 12.01 -17.39
CA LYS A 86 14.24 12.95 -16.66
C LYS A 86 13.65 14.36 -16.54
N ARG A 87 12.94 14.84 -17.56
CA ARG A 87 12.27 16.16 -17.57
C ARG A 87 11.25 16.35 -16.43
N ASN A 88 10.53 15.28 -16.07
CA ASN A 88 9.51 15.32 -15.02
C ASN A 88 10.17 15.49 -13.64
N TRP A 89 11.34 14.88 -13.45
CA TRP A 89 12.14 15.05 -12.23
C TRP A 89 12.85 16.41 -12.16
N LYS A 90 13.15 17.02 -13.32
CA LYS A 90 13.77 18.35 -13.39
C LYS A 90 12.81 19.48 -12.98
N SER A 91 11.49 19.29 -13.13
CA SER A 91 10.49 20.22 -12.60
C SER A 91 10.45 20.15 -11.08
N LYS A 92 11.31 20.94 -10.42
CA LYS A 92 11.41 20.98 -8.95
C LYS A 92 10.07 21.35 -8.29
N ALA A 93 9.28 22.22 -8.92
CA ALA A 93 7.97 22.63 -8.42
C ALA A 93 6.94 21.50 -8.48
N GLU A 94 6.75 20.86 -9.65
CA GLU A 94 5.77 19.78 -9.79
C GLU A 94 6.10 18.60 -8.86
N TRP A 95 7.39 18.25 -8.76
CA TRP A 95 7.82 17.21 -7.86
C TRP A 95 7.60 17.58 -6.38
N LEU A 96 7.90 18.82 -5.98
CA LEU A 96 7.67 19.29 -4.61
C LEU A 96 6.19 19.27 -4.23
N ASP A 97 5.32 19.76 -5.10
CA ASP A 97 3.88 19.78 -4.84
C ASP A 97 3.31 18.37 -4.80
N PHE A 98 3.78 17.47 -5.67
CA PHE A 98 3.43 16.06 -5.59
C PHE A 98 3.86 15.43 -4.26
N VAL A 99 5.10 15.67 -3.83
CA VAL A 99 5.61 15.15 -2.55
C VAL A 99 4.77 15.66 -1.38
N ARG A 100 4.49 16.97 -1.33
CA ARG A 100 3.69 17.61 -0.28
C ARG A 100 2.30 17.00 -0.17
N SER A 101 1.57 16.95 -1.28
CA SER A 101 0.20 16.44 -1.29
C SER A 101 0.15 14.95 -0.97
N TYR A 102 1.07 14.16 -1.54
CA TYR A 102 1.04 12.71 -1.36
C TYR A 102 1.47 12.28 0.05
N VAL A 103 2.48 12.92 0.65
CA VAL A 103 2.92 12.54 2.00
C VAL A 103 1.90 12.96 3.06
N ALA A 104 1.23 14.09 2.87
CA ALA A 104 0.11 14.51 3.70
C ALA A 104 -1.04 13.50 3.61
N TRP A 105 -1.46 13.14 2.39
CA TRP A 105 -2.48 12.12 2.16
C TRP A 105 -2.09 10.76 2.77
N TRP A 106 -0.84 10.32 2.58
CA TRP A 106 -0.32 9.08 3.17
C TRP A 106 -0.47 9.06 4.69
N SER A 107 -0.09 10.17 5.34
CA SER A 107 -0.22 10.31 6.79
C SER A 107 -1.69 10.30 7.21
N SER A 108 -2.54 11.13 6.60
CA SER A 108 -3.95 11.23 6.96
C SER A 108 -4.65 9.89 6.82
N ASN A 109 -4.42 9.17 5.71
CA ASN A 109 -4.99 7.85 5.50
C ASN A 109 -4.62 6.87 6.63
N VAL A 110 -3.34 6.82 7.02
CA VAL A 110 -2.92 5.96 8.14
C VAL A 110 -3.58 6.37 9.46
N LEU A 111 -3.64 7.67 9.75
CA LEU A 111 -4.23 8.19 10.98
C LEU A 111 -5.73 7.94 11.05
N ASP A 112 -6.46 8.10 9.93
CA ASP A 112 -7.90 7.88 9.86
C ASP A 112 -8.24 6.41 10.11
N TRP A 113 -7.52 5.48 9.46
CA TRP A 113 -7.72 4.05 9.70
C TRP A 113 -7.36 3.63 11.12
N LEU A 114 -6.34 4.24 11.73
CA LEU A 114 -6.03 4.01 13.15
C LEU A 114 -7.14 4.50 14.08
N ARG A 115 -7.75 5.64 13.76
CA ARG A 115 -8.74 6.31 14.61
C ARG A 115 -10.12 5.70 14.51
N PHE A 116 -10.57 5.36 13.30
CA PHE A 116 -11.98 5.05 13.03
C PHE A 116 -12.27 3.57 12.80
N SER A 117 -11.24 2.73 12.61
CA SER A 117 -11.45 1.30 12.41
C SER A 117 -11.89 0.61 13.69
N LYS A 118 -12.87 -0.30 13.57
CA LYS A 118 -13.35 -1.14 14.69
C LYS A 118 -12.34 -2.24 15.06
N GLY A 119 -11.63 -2.77 14.06
CA GLY A 119 -10.61 -3.81 14.22
C GLY A 119 -9.52 -3.66 13.18
N LEU A 120 -8.26 -3.54 13.60
CA LEU A 120 -7.17 -3.16 12.70
C LEU A 120 -5.95 -4.07 12.88
N LEU A 121 -5.48 -4.66 11.78
CA LEU A 121 -4.14 -5.24 11.65
C LEU A 121 -3.25 -4.27 10.87
N VAL A 122 -2.08 -3.94 11.39
CA VAL A 122 -1.12 -3.05 10.71
C VAL A 122 0.03 -3.89 10.15
N VAL A 123 0.18 -3.91 8.82
CA VAL A 123 1.21 -4.69 8.13
C VAL A 123 2.24 -3.79 7.47
N ARG A 124 3.53 -4.08 7.72
CA ARG A 124 4.65 -3.21 7.31
C ARG A 124 5.71 -3.90 6.47
N LEU A 125 5.88 -5.23 6.63
CA LEU A 125 6.77 -6.04 5.79
C LEU A 125 6.04 -7.25 5.16
N LEU A 126 6.49 -7.69 3.99
CA LEU A 126 5.92 -8.85 3.25
C LEU A 126 5.89 -10.16 4.06
N PRO A 127 6.81 -10.46 5.01
CA PRO A 127 6.77 -11.70 5.79
C PRO A 127 5.58 -11.83 6.74
N MET A 128 4.72 -10.82 6.85
CA MET A 128 3.59 -10.77 7.78
C MET A 128 2.35 -11.54 7.28
N LEU A 129 2.52 -12.48 6.35
CA LEU A 129 1.42 -13.26 5.77
C LEU A 129 0.67 -14.09 6.80
N TRP A 130 1.38 -14.67 7.76
CA TRP A 130 0.79 -15.46 8.83
C TRP A 130 -0.15 -14.63 9.70
N GLU A 131 0.22 -13.39 9.99
CA GLU A 131 -0.65 -12.48 10.75
C GLU A 131 -1.90 -12.11 9.96
N ILE A 132 -1.79 -11.94 8.64
CA ILE A 132 -2.96 -11.70 7.78
C ILE A 132 -3.90 -12.91 7.81
N VAL A 133 -3.38 -14.13 7.64
CA VAL A 133 -4.17 -15.37 7.68
C VAL A 133 -4.88 -15.52 9.03
N ALA A 134 -4.14 -15.32 10.12
CA ALA A 134 -4.69 -15.40 11.47
C ALA A 134 -5.77 -14.34 11.70
N PHE A 135 -5.55 -13.11 11.24
CA PHE A 135 -6.51 -12.02 11.35
C PHE A 135 -7.79 -12.25 10.54
N LEU A 136 -7.66 -12.85 9.36
CA LEU A 136 -8.80 -13.23 8.51
C LEU A 136 -9.50 -14.50 8.99
N ASN A 137 -8.93 -15.22 9.97
CA ASN A 137 -9.43 -16.49 10.49
C ASN A 137 -9.69 -17.52 9.37
N VAL A 138 -8.76 -17.63 8.43
CA VAL A 138 -8.84 -18.59 7.31
C VAL A 138 -7.79 -19.69 7.46
N SER A 139 -8.14 -20.91 7.11
CA SER A 139 -7.18 -22.02 7.03
C SER A 139 -6.47 -22.02 5.68
N VAL A 140 -5.14 -21.98 5.69
CA VAL A 140 -4.29 -22.13 4.49
C VAL A 140 -3.23 -23.21 4.72
N SER A 141 -2.83 -23.93 3.67
CA SER A 141 -1.77 -24.93 3.78
C SER A 141 -0.38 -24.30 3.82
N LYS A 142 0.59 -24.98 4.44
CA LYS A 142 1.98 -24.52 4.49
C LYS A 142 2.60 -24.42 3.10
N GLU A 143 2.25 -25.35 2.22
CA GLU A 143 2.73 -25.40 0.83
C GLU A 143 2.25 -24.19 0.04
N TRP A 144 1.01 -23.74 0.28
CA TRP A 144 0.47 -22.54 -0.35
C TRP A 144 1.21 -21.28 0.11
N LEU A 145 1.51 -21.17 1.41
CA LEU A 145 2.29 -20.05 1.94
C LEU A 145 3.71 -20.03 1.39
N LEU A 146 4.37 -21.18 1.28
CA LEU A 146 5.69 -21.31 0.66
C LEU A 146 5.65 -20.95 -0.84
N CYS A 147 4.59 -21.32 -1.55
CA CYS A 147 4.39 -20.94 -2.95
C CYS A 147 4.19 -19.42 -3.10
N MET A 148 3.36 -18.80 -2.26
CA MET A 148 3.17 -17.35 -2.24
C MET A 148 4.45 -16.60 -1.88
N GLU A 149 5.26 -17.19 -1.00
CA GLU A 149 6.57 -16.64 -0.65
C GLU A 149 7.55 -16.68 -1.83
N LYS A 150 7.46 -17.70 -2.69
CA LYS A 150 8.22 -17.79 -3.94
C LYS A 150 7.65 -16.88 -5.04
N SER A 151 6.35 -16.58 -5.01
CA SER A 151 5.65 -15.69 -5.95
C SER A 151 5.57 -14.22 -5.46
N LYS A 152 6.60 -13.75 -4.74
CA LYS A 152 6.71 -12.36 -4.26
C LYS A 152 6.66 -11.31 -5.38
N GLU A 153 6.91 -11.71 -6.62
CA GLU A 153 7.04 -10.83 -7.76
C GLU A 153 5.86 -10.97 -8.74
N GLY A 154 4.79 -10.20 -8.52
CA GLY A 154 3.67 -10.14 -9.45
C GLY A 154 3.99 -9.43 -10.78
N SER A 155 3.11 -9.62 -11.77
CA SER A 155 3.23 -9.08 -13.15
C SER A 155 3.29 -7.54 -13.25
N PHE A 156 3.00 -6.82 -12.17
CA PHE A 156 3.06 -5.35 -12.09
C PHE A 156 4.42 -4.81 -11.60
N ARG A 157 5.46 -5.64 -11.63
CA ARG A 157 6.85 -5.19 -11.41
C ARG A 157 7.35 -4.47 -12.66
N ARG A 158 7.90 -3.26 -12.48
CA ARG A 158 8.65 -2.58 -13.56
C ARG A 158 9.94 -3.37 -13.82
N ARG A 159 10.13 -3.84 -15.05
CA ARG A 159 11.36 -4.53 -15.46
C ARG A 159 12.48 -3.51 -15.70
N GLY A 160 13.73 -3.89 -15.40
CA GLY A 160 14.92 -3.06 -15.52
C GLY A 160 15.33 -2.35 -14.23
N GLN A 161 16.61 -2.42 -13.87
CA GLN A 161 17.22 -1.58 -12.83
C GLN A 161 17.38 -0.17 -13.38
N HIS A 162 16.33 0.64 -13.32
CA HIS A 162 16.57 2.08 -13.38
C HIS A 162 17.10 2.49 -12.00
N ARG A 163 18.42 2.74 -11.90
CA ARG A 163 19.03 3.29 -10.69
C ARG A 163 18.20 4.52 -10.29
N HIS A 164 17.49 4.40 -9.17
CA HIS A 164 16.83 5.53 -8.54
C HIS A 164 17.88 6.62 -8.37
N ASN A 165 17.61 7.84 -8.81
CA ASN A 165 18.55 8.92 -8.56
C ASN A 165 18.42 9.29 -7.07
N PRO A 166 19.42 9.00 -6.20
CA PRO A 166 19.37 9.34 -4.78
C PRO A 166 19.21 10.84 -4.54
N GLU A 167 19.46 11.67 -5.56
CA GLU A 167 19.24 13.13 -5.56
C GLU A 167 17.80 13.57 -5.81
N SER A 168 16.84 12.63 -5.93
CA SER A 168 15.44 12.99 -6.21
C SER A 168 14.78 13.79 -5.08
N PHE A 169 15.22 13.67 -3.83
CA PHE A 169 14.64 14.39 -2.70
C PHE A 169 15.56 15.48 -2.16
N THR A 170 15.10 16.73 -2.23
CA THR A 170 15.79 17.86 -1.58
C THR A 170 15.77 17.73 -0.05
N PRO A 171 16.70 18.36 0.69
CA PRO A 171 16.68 18.36 2.15
C PRO A 171 15.33 18.82 2.75
N LYS A 172 14.70 19.84 2.13
CA LYS A 172 13.37 20.32 2.52
C LYS A 172 12.28 19.25 2.37
N MET A 173 12.31 18.49 1.28
CA MET A 173 11.39 17.36 1.08
C MET A 173 11.64 16.25 2.11
N LYS A 174 12.90 15.93 2.39
CA LYS A 174 13.25 14.91 3.39
C LYS A 174 12.75 15.31 4.78
N ALA A 175 12.98 16.55 5.20
CA ALA A 175 12.49 17.07 6.48
C ALA A 175 10.96 16.97 6.59
N LEU A 176 10.23 17.33 5.52
CA LEU A 176 8.78 17.18 5.46
C LEU A 176 8.34 15.73 5.61
N ILE A 177 8.96 14.82 4.85
CA ILE A 177 8.63 13.39 4.89
C ILE A 177 8.93 12.80 6.28
N HIS A 178 10.07 13.13 6.87
CA HIS A 178 10.44 12.71 8.22
C HIS A 178 9.43 13.18 9.26
N GLY A 179 8.93 14.42 9.16
CA GLY A 179 7.88 14.95 10.03
C GLY A 179 6.62 14.09 10.01
N TYR A 180 6.14 13.70 8.83
CA TYR A 180 4.97 12.83 8.71
C TYR A 180 5.23 11.39 9.17
N ILE A 181 6.42 10.83 8.90
CA ILE A 181 6.80 9.52 9.44
C ILE A 181 6.75 9.53 10.96
N TRP A 182 7.28 10.58 11.59
CA TRP A 182 7.26 10.72 13.05
C TRP A 182 5.83 10.84 13.60
N THR A 183 4.98 11.62 12.95
CA THR A 183 3.56 11.75 13.32
C THR A 183 2.86 10.39 13.30
N VAL A 184 3.05 9.61 12.22
CA VAL A 184 2.47 8.27 12.11
C VAL A 184 3.06 7.31 13.15
N ASP A 185 4.38 7.31 13.35
CA ASP A 185 5.05 6.46 14.34
C ASP A 185 4.57 6.77 15.77
N LYS A 186 4.36 8.04 16.10
CA LYS A 186 3.79 8.47 17.39
C LYS A 186 2.35 7.98 17.55
N ALA A 187 1.52 8.11 16.52
CA ALA A 187 0.14 7.65 16.54
C ALA A 187 0.05 6.14 16.71
N LEU A 188 0.88 5.36 16.00
CA LEU A 188 0.95 3.91 16.14
C LEU A 188 1.28 3.50 17.58
N ARG A 189 2.27 4.14 18.22
CA ARG A 189 2.61 3.90 19.62
C ARG A 189 1.45 4.20 20.57
N ALA A 190 0.76 5.32 20.37
CA ALA A 190 -0.38 5.70 21.19
C ALA A 190 -1.53 4.68 21.13
N HIS A 191 -1.64 3.93 20.02
CA HIS A 191 -2.61 2.85 19.84
C HIS A 191 -2.03 1.45 20.18
N GLY A 192 -0.92 1.39 20.95
CA GLY A 192 -0.29 0.14 21.37
C GLY A 192 0.30 -0.68 20.21
N ARG A 193 0.54 -0.09 19.04
CA ARG A 193 1.12 -0.77 17.88
C ARG A 193 2.64 -0.62 17.86
N ALA A 194 3.33 -1.57 17.24
CA ALA A 194 4.77 -1.53 17.05
C ALA A 194 5.21 -0.25 16.30
N ARG A 195 6.51 0.06 16.29
CA ARG A 195 7.06 1.24 15.58
C ARG A 195 7.24 1.01 14.08
N LEU A 196 7.23 2.09 13.29
CA LEU A 196 7.63 2.00 11.88
C LEU A 196 9.08 1.50 11.76
N PRO A 197 9.42 0.74 10.71
CA PRO A 197 10.79 0.27 10.50
C PRO A 197 11.77 1.45 10.44
N SER A 198 12.93 1.31 11.09
CA SER A 198 13.97 2.35 11.09
C SER A 198 14.43 2.73 9.68
N GLU A 199 14.38 1.78 8.74
CA GLU A 199 14.65 1.99 7.31
C GLU A 199 13.69 2.97 6.61
N TYR A 200 12.58 3.38 7.23
CA TYR A 200 11.67 4.38 6.65
C TYR A 200 12.25 5.80 6.75
N VAL A 201 13.15 6.04 7.70
CA VAL A 201 13.92 7.27 7.83
C VAL A 201 15.34 6.97 7.34
N PRO A 202 15.67 7.23 6.06
CA PRO A 202 17.03 7.05 5.59
C PRO A 202 17.96 7.99 6.38
N ARG A 203 19.06 7.43 6.89
CA ARG A 203 20.14 8.20 7.53
C ARG A 203 20.74 9.20 6.55
#